data_AF-A0A395SK60-F1
#
_entry.id   AF-A0A395SK60-F1
#
_cell.length_a   1.000
_cell.length_b   1.000
_cell.length_c   1.000
_cell.angle_alpha   90.00
_cell.angle_beta   90.00
_cell.angle_gamma   90.00
#
_symmetry.space_group_name_H-M   'P 1'
#
loop_
_entity.id
_entity.type
_entity.pdbx_description
1 polymer ?
#
loop_
_entity_poly.entity_id
_entity_poly.type
_entity_poly.pdbx_seq_one_letter_code
_entity_poly.pdbx_strand_id
1 'polypeptide(L)'
;MPSDTDIPSAEHRENITARFSDLISAIESHQSWTPPNVDRSLFHVWDFVKRSHYIMTELDNMIAGRPLKHPDQIPKNDGNSTGPEAAAASFHDVFTRTIMINQSIQDPRMLVMMGMSNVDFGPAIKEKSAAVIEALEDSTKNRPSS
;
A
#
# COMPACT_ATOMS: atom_id res chain seq x y z
N MET A 1 5.23 8.76 -18.85
CA MET A 1 5.58 9.31 -17.54
C MET A 1 4.27 9.58 -16.81
N PRO A 2 4.11 9.17 -15.54
CA PRO A 2 3.00 9.60 -14.71
C PRO A 2 2.97 11.14 -14.66
N SER A 3 1.79 11.75 -14.76
CA SER A 3 1.61 13.21 -14.66
C SER A 3 0.90 13.59 -13.37
N ASP A 4 0.89 14.88 -12.99
CA ASP A 4 0.25 15.38 -11.76
C ASP A 4 -1.23 14.99 -11.63
N THR A 5 -1.90 14.75 -12.76
CA THR A 5 -3.28 14.23 -12.86
C THR A 5 -3.45 12.78 -12.41
N ASP A 6 -2.36 12.06 -12.12
CA ASP A 6 -2.36 10.68 -11.64
C ASP A 6 -2.39 10.56 -10.11
N ILE A 7 -2.32 11.68 -9.37
CA ILE A 7 -2.44 11.68 -7.91
C ILE A 7 -3.91 11.82 -7.52
N PRO A 8 -4.47 10.92 -6.67
CA PRO A 8 -5.84 11.04 -6.17
C PRO A 8 -6.11 12.35 -5.44
N SER A 9 -7.37 12.76 -5.33
CA SER A 9 -7.75 13.89 -4.45
C SER A 9 -7.44 13.61 -2.98
N ALA A 10 -7.36 14.67 -2.14
CA ALA A 10 -7.10 14.54 -0.71
C ALA A 10 -8.09 13.57 -0.02
N GLU A 11 -9.39 13.70 -0.32
CA GLU A 11 -10.44 12.80 0.19
C GLU A 11 -10.17 11.33 -0.17
N HIS A 12 -9.80 11.04 -1.43
CA HIS A 12 -9.46 9.67 -1.82
C HIS A 12 -8.19 9.18 -1.12
N ARG A 13 -7.16 10.03 -0.96
CA ARG A 13 -5.94 9.67 -0.23
C ARG A 13 -6.24 9.34 1.23
N GLU A 14 -7.11 10.11 1.88
CA GLU A 14 -7.56 9.85 3.26
C GLU A 14 -8.30 8.51 3.37
N ASN A 15 -9.24 8.25 2.45
CA ASN A 15 -9.96 6.96 2.42
C ASN A 15 -9.01 5.78 2.21
N ILE A 16 -8.11 5.85 1.22
CA ILE A 16 -7.10 4.79 0.97
C ILE A 16 -6.23 4.56 2.20
N THR A 17 -5.77 5.64 2.84
CA THR A 17 -4.96 5.56 4.08
C THR A 17 -5.72 4.87 5.21
N ALA A 18 -6.99 5.20 5.40
CA ALA A 18 -7.85 4.54 6.39
C ALA A 18 -8.00 3.03 6.10
N ARG A 19 -8.18 2.63 4.84
CA ARG A 19 -8.25 1.20 4.47
C ARG A 19 -6.94 0.46 4.71
N PHE A 20 -5.80 1.09 4.45
CA PHE A 20 -4.51 0.53 4.81
C PHE A 20 -4.38 0.35 6.34
N SER A 21 -4.83 1.33 7.14
CA SER A 21 -4.82 1.23 8.61
C SER A 21 -5.70 0.07 9.12
N ASP A 22 -6.87 -0.12 8.53
CA ASP A 22 -7.74 -1.26 8.82
C ASP A 22 -7.05 -2.60 8.51
N LEU A 23 -6.39 -2.70 7.34
CA LEU A 23 -5.67 -3.91 6.94
C LEU A 23 -4.49 -4.22 7.87
N ILE A 24 -3.71 -3.20 8.25
CA ILE A 24 -2.63 -3.34 9.24
C ILE A 24 -3.18 -3.93 10.54
N SER A 25 -4.28 -3.37 11.04
CA SER A 25 -4.91 -3.80 12.29
C SER A 25 -5.42 -5.24 12.20
N ALA A 26 -5.98 -5.64 11.05
CA ALA A 26 -6.43 -7.01 10.82
C ALA A 26 -5.26 -8.01 10.80
N ILE A 27 -4.12 -7.64 10.19
CA ILE A 27 -2.90 -8.47 10.19
C ILE A 27 -2.33 -8.59 11.61
N GLU A 28 -2.22 -7.48 12.34
CA GLU A 28 -1.68 -7.44 13.71
C GLU A 28 -2.58 -8.19 14.72
N SER A 29 -3.86 -8.39 14.39
CA SER A 29 -4.83 -9.17 15.18
C SER A 29 -4.88 -10.65 14.82
N HIS A 30 -4.13 -11.09 13.80
CA HIS A 30 -4.14 -12.47 13.34
C HIS A 30 -3.55 -13.41 14.40
N GLN A 31 -4.10 -14.61 14.60
CA GLN A 31 -3.64 -15.55 15.62
C GLN A 31 -2.15 -15.95 15.51
N SER A 32 -1.62 -15.96 14.28
CA SER A 32 -0.20 -16.26 14.01
C SER A 32 0.70 -15.02 14.06
N TRP A 33 0.14 -13.84 14.35
CA TRP A 33 0.87 -12.62 14.67
C TRP A 33 1.31 -12.65 16.13
N THR A 34 2.41 -13.36 16.42
CA THR A 34 2.90 -13.54 17.80
C THR A 34 4.32 -12.98 17.98
N PRO A 35 4.47 -11.66 18.20
CA PRO A 35 5.78 -11.07 18.44
C PRO A 35 6.53 -11.75 19.61
N PRO A 36 7.86 -11.94 19.50
CA PRO A 36 8.72 -11.53 18.38
C PRO A 36 8.71 -12.51 17.18
N ASN A 37 8.12 -13.69 17.33
CA ASN A 37 8.15 -14.77 16.32
C ASN A 37 6.91 -14.71 15.41
N VAL A 38 6.83 -13.65 14.62
CA VAL A 38 5.74 -13.47 13.64
C VAL A 38 5.93 -14.43 12.46
N ASP A 39 4.83 -15.00 11.96
CA ASP A 39 4.85 -15.78 10.72
C ASP A 39 5.44 -14.98 9.55
N ARG A 40 6.29 -15.62 8.74
CA ARG A 40 7.08 -14.95 7.70
C ARG A 40 6.20 -14.34 6.60
N SER A 41 5.15 -15.05 6.17
CA SER A 41 4.21 -14.54 5.16
C SER A 41 3.40 -13.36 5.69
N LEU A 42 2.91 -13.45 6.93
CA LEU A 42 2.21 -12.32 7.57
C LEU A 42 3.12 -11.11 7.72
N PHE A 43 4.35 -11.30 8.18
CA PHE A 43 5.32 -10.21 8.32
C PHE A 43 5.64 -9.57 6.97
N HIS A 44 5.82 -10.37 5.91
CA HIS A 44 6.09 -9.86 4.57
C HIS A 44 4.97 -8.97 4.06
N VAL A 45 3.72 -9.42 4.19
CA VAL A 45 2.54 -8.63 3.81
C VAL A 45 2.42 -7.39 4.69
N TRP A 46 2.59 -7.52 6.00
CA TRP A 46 2.52 -6.38 6.93
C TRP A 46 3.55 -5.30 6.62
N ASP A 47 4.81 -5.66 6.38
CA ASP A 47 5.90 -4.72 6.06
C ASP A 47 5.57 -3.94 4.79
N PHE A 48 5.06 -4.65 3.77
CA PHE A 48 4.57 -4.00 2.56
C PHE A 48 3.42 -3.02 2.86
N VAL A 49 2.37 -3.46 3.56
CA VAL A 49 1.17 -2.65 3.84
C VAL A 49 1.54 -1.42 4.68
N LYS A 50 2.43 -1.54 5.66
CA LYS A 50 2.96 -0.42 6.45
C LYS A 50 3.71 0.60 5.59
N ARG A 51 4.56 0.14 4.67
CA ARG A 51 5.30 1.04 3.77
C ARG A 51 4.36 1.76 2.80
N SER A 52 3.40 1.05 2.22
CA SER A 52 2.39 1.64 1.35
C SER A 52 1.54 2.68 2.08
N HIS A 53 1.10 2.37 3.30
CA HIS A 53 0.41 3.31 4.17
C HIS A 53 1.26 4.57 4.41
N TYR A 54 2.53 4.40 4.79
CA TYR A 54 3.44 5.52 5.01
C TYR A 54 3.61 6.40 3.76
N ILE A 55 3.83 5.80 2.58
CA ILE A 55 3.91 6.54 1.32
C ILE A 55 2.64 7.37 1.10
N MET A 56 1.46 6.78 1.30
CA MET A 56 0.18 7.50 1.17
C MET A 56 0.09 8.71 2.12
N THR A 57 0.58 8.59 3.36
CA THR A 57 0.59 9.71 4.32
C THR A 57 1.56 10.83 3.97
N GLU A 58 2.55 10.56 3.10
CA GLU A 58 3.58 11.52 2.71
C GLU A 58 3.33 12.17 1.35
N LEU A 59 2.32 11.73 0.58
CA LEU A 59 2.05 12.26 -0.76
C LEU A 59 1.91 13.79 -0.77
N ASP A 60 1.25 14.37 0.23
CA ASP A 60 1.09 15.83 0.33
C ASP A 60 2.42 16.55 0.57
N ASN A 61 3.31 15.94 1.36
CA ASN A 61 4.65 16.47 1.58
C ASN A 61 5.49 16.35 0.31
N MET A 62 5.39 15.23 -0.40
CA MET A 62 6.05 15.04 -1.68
C MET A 62 5.60 16.08 -2.71
N ILE A 63 4.29 16.26 -2.90
CA ILE A 63 3.72 17.25 -3.84
C ILE A 63 4.24 18.66 -3.53
N ALA A 64 4.24 19.03 -2.26
CA ALA A 64 4.65 20.36 -1.81
C ALA A 64 6.18 20.54 -1.67
N GLY A 65 6.98 19.51 -1.95
CA GLY A 65 8.43 19.54 -1.74
C GLY A 65 8.84 19.72 -0.27
N ARG A 66 7.98 19.34 0.69
CA ARG A 66 8.26 19.41 2.12
C ARG A 66 9.12 18.22 2.58
N PRO A 67 9.85 18.36 3.70
CA PRO A 67 10.59 17.24 4.28
C PRO A 67 9.69 16.05 4.59
N LEU A 68 10.17 14.86 4.26
CA LEU A 68 9.54 13.57 4.56
C LEU A 68 10.02 13.07 5.92
N LYS A 69 9.18 12.33 6.66
CA LYS A 69 9.56 11.82 7.99
C LYS A 69 10.62 10.73 7.93
N HIS A 70 10.48 9.79 6.99
CA HIS A 70 11.36 8.64 6.74
C HIS A 70 11.67 8.54 5.23
N PRO A 71 12.51 9.43 4.68
CA PRO A 71 12.80 9.47 3.24
C PRO A 71 13.48 8.19 2.72
N ASP A 72 14.14 7.44 3.59
CA ASP A 72 14.77 6.14 3.29
C ASP A 72 13.77 5.03 2.95
N GLN A 73 12.50 5.19 3.38
CA GLN A 73 11.44 4.23 3.12
C GLN A 73 10.67 4.52 1.82
N ILE A 74 10.93 5.64 1.15
CA ILE A 74 10.31 5.98 -0.13
C ILE A 74 11.23 5.51 -1.27
N PRO A 75 10.74 4.71 -2.24
CA PRO A 75 11.49 4.37 -3.43
C PRO A 75 11.97 5.64 -4.16
N LYS A 76 13.26 5.68 -4.52
CA LYS A 76 13.81 6.80 -5.29
C LYS A 76 13.44 6.64 -6.76
N ASN A 77 12.50 7.45 -7.24
CA ASN A 77 12.13 7.50 -8.65
C ASN A 77 13.06 8.50 -9.35
N ASP A 78 13.95 8.01 -10.23
CA ASP A 78 14.93 8.81 -10.98
C ASP A 78 15.81 9.74 -10.12
N GLY A 79 16.08 9.33 -8.88
CA GLY A 79 16.94 10.07 -7.94
C GLY A 79 16.22 11.12 -7.08
N ASN A 80 14.94 11.42 -7.35
CA ASN A 80 14.14 12.35 -6.57
C ASN A 80 13.09 11.62 -5.71
N SER A 81 12.85 12.13 -4.50
CA SER A 81 11.81 11.63 -3.59
C SER A 81 10.71 12.67 -3.32
N THR A 82 10.75 13.81 -4.02
CA THR A 82 9.83 14.94 -3.83
C THR A 82 9.50 15.58 -5.17
N GLY A 83 8.38 16.29 -5.21
CA GLY A 83 7.79 16.88 -6.41
C GLY A 83 6.53 16.12 -6.86
N PRO A 84 5.63 16.78 -7.61
CA PRO A 84 4.42 16.15 -8.12
C PRO A 84 4.65 14.87 -8.93
N GLU A 85 5.65 14.84 -9.82
CA GLU A 85 6.01 13.63 -10.58
C GLU A 85 6.46 12.46 -9.67
N ALA A 86 7.27 12.76 -8.65
CA ALA A 86 7.71 11.75 -7.68
C ALA A 86 6.52 11.21 -6.87
N ALA A 87 5.58 12.08 -6.48
CA ALA A 87 4.36 11.69 -5.77
C ALA A 87 3.46 10.82 -6.64
N ALA A 88 3.27 11.17 -7.91
CA ALA A 88 2.50 10.37 -8.88
C ALA A 88 3.13 8.98 -9.10
N ALA A 89 4.45 8.93 -9.26
CA ALA A 89 5.18 7.66 -9.40
C ALA A 89 5.10 6.80 -8.12
N SER A 90 5.21 7.40 -6.93
CA SER A 90 5.04 6.68 -5.67
C SER A 90 3.60 6.18 -5.46
N PHE A 91 2.59 6.97 -5.84
CA PHE A 91 1.20 6.49 -5.81
C PHE A 91 0.98 5.31 -6.77
N HIS A 92 1.53 5.39 -7.98
CA HIS A 92 1.45 4.30 -8.96
C HIS A 92 2.12 3.01 -8.46
N ASP A 93 3.28 3.12 -7.80
CA ASP A 93 3.96 2.00 -7.17
C ASP A 93 3.10 1.38 -6.05
N VAL A 94 2.50 2.20 -5.19
CA VAL A 94 1.55 1.73 -4.16
C VAL A 94 0.37 1.01 -4.80
N PHE A 95 -0.25 1.59 -5.82
CA PHE A 95 -1.40 0.99 -6.51
C PHE A 95 -1.05 -0.39 -7.08
N THR A 96 -0.01 -0.47 -7.90
CA THR A 96 0.38 -1.70 -8.62
C THR A 96 0.82 -2.81 -7.66
N ARG A 97 1.61 -2.48 -6.64
CA ARG A 97 2.04 -3.49 -5.65
C ARG A 97 0.90 -3.93 -4.73
N THR A 98 -0.06 -3.05 -4.44
CA THR A 98 -1.24 -3.44 -3.65
C THR A 98 -2.08 -4.48 -4.38
N ILE A 99 -2.19 -4.40 -5.72
CA ILE A 99 -2.82 -5.47 -6.54
C ILE A 99 -2.12 -6.81 -6.32
N MET A 100 -0.79 -6.84 -6.42
CA MET A 100 -0.01 -8.07 -6.23
C MET A 100 -0.15 -8.65 -4.83
N ILE A 101 -0.20 -7.79 -3.82
CA ILE A 101 -0.34 -8.19 -2.41
C ILE A 101 -1.75 -8.69 -2.13
N ASN A 102 -2.77 -8.04 -2.67
CA ASN A 102 -4.14 -8.54 -2.58
C ASN A 102 -4.26 -9.93 -3.23
N GLN A 103 -3.72 -10.11 -4.44
CA GLN A 103 -3.70 -11.43 -5.09
C GLN A 103 -3.00 -12.49 -4.23
N SER A 104 -1.90 -12.13 -3.58
CA SER A 104 -1.15 -13.02 -2.68
C SER A 104 -1.93 -13.37 -1.39
N ILE A 105 -2.74 -12.45 -0.88
CA ILE A 105 -3.62 -12.68 0.27
C ILE A 105 -4.82 -13.58 -0.11
N GLN A 106 -5.39 -13.37 -1.31
CA GLN A 106 -6.51 -14.18 -1.80
C GLN A 106 -6.04 -15.60 -2.19
N ASP A 107 -4.85 -15.71 -2.78
CA ASP A 107 -4.21 -16.95 -3.22
C ASP A 107 -2.74 -17.02 -2.78
N PRO A 108 -2.47 -17.58 -1.58
CA PRO A 108 -1.13 -17.63 -0.99
C PRO A 108 -0.12 -18.51 -1.73
N ARG A 109 -0.53 -19.24 -2.79
CA ARG A 109 0.38 -20.09 -3.58
C ARG A 109 1.58 -19.32 -4.12
N MET A 110 1.40 -18.05 -4.50
CA MET A 110 2.49 -17.20 -4.96
C MET A 110 3.53 -16.94 -3.88
N LEU A 111 3.11 -16.73 -2.63
CA LEU A 111 4.03 -16.53 -1.50
C LEU A 111 4.81 -17.80 -1.20
N VAL A 112 4.17 -18.97 -1.28
CA VAL A 112 4.82 -20.26 -1.10
C VAL A 112 5.89 -20.51 -2.18
N MET A 113 5.61 -20.17 -3.44
CA MET A 113 6.60 -20.24 -4.53
C MET A 113 7.81 -19.32 -4.29
N MET A 114 7.64 -18.23 -3.53
CA MET A 114 8.72 -17.33 -3.11
C MET A 114 9.45 -17.79 -1.83
N GLY A 115 9.17 -19.00 -1.34
CA GLY A 115 9.81 -19.56 -0.15
C GLY A 115 9.25 -19.02 1.18
N MET A 116 8.03 -18.48 1.15
CA MET A 116 7.31 -18.05 2.35
C MET A 116 6.42 -19.18 2.90
N SER A 117 5.89 -18.99 4.11
CA SER A 117 5.00 -19.96 4.77
C SER A 117 3.62 -20.00 4.10
N ASN A 118 2.99 -21.18 4.11
CA ASN A 118 1.60 -21.32 3.67
C ASN A 118 0.66 -20.91 4.81
N VAL A 119 0.43 -19.60 4.97
CA VAL A 119 -0.47 -19.06 5.98
C VAL A 119 -1.89 -18.91 5.43
N ASP A 120 -2.89 -19.26 6.24
CA ASP A 120 -4.26 -18.82 5.98
C ASP A 120 -4.45 -17.44 6.58
N PHE A 121 -4.63 -16.42 5.73
CA PHE A 121 -4.87 -15.04 6.16
C PHE A 121 -6.24 -14.83 6.82
N GLY A 122 -7.17 -15.77 6.64
CA GLY A 122 -8.53 -15.67 7.17
C GLY A 122 -9.39 -14.59 6.47
N PRO A 123 -10.69 -14.55 6.79
CA PRO A 123 -11.66 -13.70 6.10
C PRO A 123 -11.43 -12.21 6.37
N ALA A 124 -11.04 -11.82 7.59
CA ALA A 124 -10.87 -10.41 7.95
C ALA A 124 -9.76 -9.73 7.13
N ILE A 125 -8.59 -10.37 7.00
CA ILE A 125 -7.48 -9.82 6.20
C ILE A 125 -7.87 -9.78 4.72
N LYS A 126 -8.54 -10.83 4.21
CA LYS A 126 -9.00 -10.89 2.81
C LYS A 126 -9.98 -9.77 2.47
N GLU A 127 -10.97 -9.53 3.34
CA GLU A 127 -11.96 -8.46 3.18
C GLU A 127 -11.28 -7.08 3.20
N LYS A 128 -10.43 -6.83 4.21
CA LYS A 128 -9.74 -5.53 4.32
C LYS A 128 -8.77 -5.29 3.18
N SER A 129 -8.10 -6.34 2.68
CA SER A 129 -7.25 -6.26 1.49
C SER A 129 -8.03 -5.88 0.24
N ALA A 130 -9.20 -6.48 0.02
CA ALA A 130 -10.08 -6.12 -1.09
C ALA A 130 -10.57 -4.66 -0.97
N ALA A 131 -10.92 -4.21 0.24
CA ALA A 131 -11.35 -2.84 0.47
C ALA A 131 -10.27 -1.79 0.15
N VAL A 132 -8.98 -2.11 0.31
CA VAL A 132 -7.90 -1.21 -0.14
C VAL A 132 -7.89 -1.10 -1.67
N ILE A 133 -8.06 -2.22 -2.38
CA ILE A 133 -8.12 -2.24 -3.86
C ILE A 133 -9.31 -1.42 -4.36
N GLU A 134 -10.49 -1.61 -3.77
CA GLU A 134 -11.69 -0.85 -4.14
C GLU A 134 -11.45 0.66 -3.97
N ALA A 135 -10.89 1.08 -2.83
CA ALA A 135 -10.57 2.49 -2.60
C ALA A 135 -9.53 3.05 -3.59
N LEU A 136 -8.54 2.24 -3.99
CA LEU A 136 -7.54 2.60 -5.00
C LEU A 136 -8.18 2.74 -6.39
N GLU A 137 -9.03 1.81 -6.80
CA GLU A 137 -9.71 1.87 -8.10
C GLU A 137 -10.72 3.00 -8.20
N ASP A 138 -11.47 3.28 -7.13
CA ASP A 138 -12.43 4.39 -7.10
C ASP A 138 -11.72 5.74 -7.29
N SER A 139 -10.50 5.84 -6.74
CA SER A 139 -9.67 7.03 -6.90
C SER A 139 -9.19 7.28 -8.34
N THR A 140 -9.17 6.25 -9.20
CA THR A 140 -8.78 6.38 -10.61
C THR A 140 -9.98 6.52 -11.56
N LYS A 141 -11.16 6.01 -11.17
CA LYS A 141 -12.39 6.07 -11.98
C LYS A 141 -13.04 7.46 -12.00
N ASN A 142 -12.92 8.24 -10.92
CA ASN A 142 -13.53 9.57 -10.80
C ASN A 142 -12.72 10.71 -11.45
N ARG A 143 -11.93 10.42 -12.50
CA ARG A 143 -11.22 11.45 -13.26
C ARG A 143 -12.20 12.15 -14.22
N PRO A 144 -12.32 13.48 -14.21
CA PRO A 144 -12.98 14.18 -15.31
C PRO A 144 -12.18 13.92 -16.60
N SER A 145 -12.87 13.48 -17.65
CA SER A 145 -12.28 13.35 -18.98
C SER A 145 -11.63 14.68 -19.37
N SER A 146 -10.32 14.64 -19.65
CA SER A 146 -9.58 15.80 -20.18
C SER A 146 -10.08 16.18 -21.57
#